data_AF-A0A7J7GK52-F1
#
_entry.id   AF-A0A7J7GK52-F1
#
_cell.length_a   1.000
_cell.length_b   1.000
_cell.length_c   1.000
_cell.angle_alpha   90.00
_cell.angle_beta   90.00
_cell.angle_gamma   90.00
#
_symmetry.space_group_name_H-M   'P 1'
#
loop_
_entity.id
_entity.type
_entity.pdbx_description
1 polymer ?
#
loop_
_entity_poly.entity_id
_entity_poly.type
_entity_poly.pdbx_seq_one_letter_code
_entity_poly.pdbx_strand_id
1 'polypeptide(L)'
;MLLHLGLMSPLTPRRDFTKCNAGLSFTNSDLIASLTLNDKGDSLNALYYHTVNPLTKTAVGAEVIHSFSSSMNTITIGTQHSLDPLTTVKARVNNTGKASALIQHEWRPKSLSPFLEK
;
A
#
# COMPACT_ATOMS: atom_id res chain seq x y z
N MET A 1 12.76 -6.89 -10.70
CA MET A 1 12.39 -5.47 -10.90
C MET A 1 11.16 -5.45 -11.79
N LEU A 2 10.01 -5.02 -11.26
CA LEU A 2 8.76 -4.98 -12.00
C LEU A 2 8.21 -3.56 -11.94
N LEU A 3 8.10 -2.92 -13.10
CA LEU A 3 7.49 -1.61 -13.26
C LEU A 3 6.04 -1.84 -13.69
N HIS A 4 5.07 -1.51 -12.84
CA HIS A 4 3.66 -1.57 -13.22
C HIS A 4 3.15 -0.15 -13.50
N LEU A 5 2.69 0.06 -14.74
CA LEU A 5 1.97 1.25 -15.18
C LEU A 5 0.49 0.92 -15.24
N GLY A 6 -0.33 1.62 -14.45
CA GLY A 6 -1.78 1.44 -14.40
C GLY A 6 -2.51 2.68 -14.92
N LEU A 7 -3.34 2.50 -15.95
CA LEU A 7 -4.33 3.49 -16.41
C LEU A 7 -5.71 2.97 -16.01
N MET A 8 -6.40 3.68 -15.11
CA MET A 8 -7.78 3.34 -14.72
C MET A 8 -8.75 4.20 -15.54
N SER A 9 -9.48 3.59 -16.47
CA SER A 9 -10.40 4.27 -17.38
C SER A 9 -11.77 4.58 -16.72
N PRO A 10 -12.46 5.65 -17.14
CA PRO A 10 -13.77 6.02 -16.60
C PRO A 10 -14.88 5.07 -17.10
N LEU A 11 -15.73 4.60 -16.17
CA LEU A 11 -16.93 3.82 -16.50
C LEU A 11 -18.12 4.77 -16.76
N THR A 12 -18.27 5.34 -17.96
CA THR A 12 -19.59 5.81 -18.47
C THR A 12 -19.55 6.29 -19.94
N PRO A 13 -20.59 6.01 -20.76
CA PRO A 13 -20.75 6.55 -22.11
C PRO A 13 -21.39 7.93 -22.06
N ARG A 14 -20.67 8.93 -21.54
CA ARG A 14 -21.01 10.35 -21.76
C ARG A 14 -19.72 11.13 -21.85
N ARG A 15 -19.65 12.05 -22.81
CA ARG A 15 -18.48 12.87 -23.19
C ARG A 15 -18.07 13.84 -22.08
N ASP A 16 -17.71 13.32 -20.92
CA ASP A 16 -17.03 14.04 -19.86
C ASP A 16 -15.93 13.10 -19.35
N PHE A 17 -14.66 13.42 -19.66
CA PHE A 17 -13.51 12.72 -19.08
C PHE A 17 -13.43 13.10 -17.61
N THR A 18 -14.29 12.51 -16.78
CA THR A 18 -14.54 13.01 -15.41
C THR A 18 -13.46 12.55 -14.43
N LYS A 19 -12.76 11.44 -14.68
CA LYS A 19 -11.63 10.97 -13.87
C LYS A 19 -10.59 10.28 -14.74
N CYS A 20 -9.34 10.74 -14.65
CA CYS A 20 -8.18 10.08 -15.24
C CYS A 20 -7.15 9.89 -14.13
N ASN A 21 -6.75 8.64 -13.91
CA ASN A 21 -5.75 8.27 -12.90
C ASN A 21 -4.58 7.59 -13.60
N ALA A 22 -3.37 7.97 -13.24
CA ALA A 22 -2.13 7.40 -13.76
C ALA A 22 -1.23 7.03 -12.60
N GLY A 23 -0.69 5.82 -12.58
CA GLY A 23 0.19 5.34 -11.52
C GLY A 23 1.43 4.66 -12.05
N LEU A 24 2.56 4.96 -11.43
CA LEU A 24 3.84 4.29 -11.61
C LEU A 24 4.20 3.56 -10.32
N SER A 25 4.57 2.29 -10.40
CA SER A 25 5.06 1.55 -9.23
C SER A 25 6.32 0.78 -9.55
N PHE A 26 7.24 0.80 -8.58
CA PHE A 26 8.53 0.15 -8.61
C PHE A 26 8.60 -0.85 -7.46
N THR A 27 8.74 -2.12 -7.81
CA THR A 27 8.84 -3.21 -6.83
C THR A 27 10.17 -3.95 -6.98
N ASN A 28 10.87 -4.07 -5.85
CA ASN A 28 12.08 -4.85 -5.62
C ASN A 28 11.82 -5.90 -4.52
N SER A 29 12.79 -6.76 -4.19
CA SER A 29 12.62 -7.81 -3.16
C SER A 29 12.25 -7.23 -1.79
N ASP A 30 12.86 -6.09 -1.44
CA ASP A 30 12.79 -5.51 -0.10
C ASP A 30 12.19 -4.10 -0.09
N LEU A 31 11.76 -3.60 -1.25
CA LEU A 31 11.31 -2.22 -1.40
C LEU A 31 10.20 -2.09 -2.44
N ILE A 32 9.19 -1.31 -2.10
CA ILE A 32 8.10 -0.92 -2.99
C ILE A 32 8.02 0.61 -2.92
N ALA A 33 8.11 1.25 -4.07
CA ALA A 33 7.82 2.67 -4.20
C ALA A 33 6.72 2.83 -5.25
N SER A 34 5.74 3.70 -5.03
CA SER A 34 4.75 4.00 -6.04
C SER A 34 4.34 5.45 -6.01
N LEU A 35 4.02 5.99 -7.18
CA LEU A 35 3.53 7.34 -7.39
C LEU A 35 2.25 7.27 -8.21
N THR A 36 1.16 7.83 -7.70
CA THR A 36 -0.14 7.83 -8.36
C THR A 36 -0.71 9.23 -8.42
N LEU A 37 -1.06 9.67 -9.62
CA LEU A 37 -1.84 10.88 -9.88
C LEU A 37 -3.30 10.49 -10.05
N ASN A 38 -4.17 11.09 -9.24
CA ASN A 38 -5.61 10.84 -9.22
C ASN A 38 -6.40 12.09 -9.61
N ASP A 39 -7.67 11.90 -9.98
CA ASP A 39 -8.66 12.96 -10.21
C ASP A 39 -8.15 14.02 -11.20
N LYS A 40 -7.64 13.57 -12.35
CA LYS A 40 -7.04 14.42 -13.42
C LYS A 40 -5.77 15.16 -12.97
N GLY A 41 -5.05 14.61 -11.99
CA GLY A 41 -3.83 15.20 -11.46
C GLY A 41 -4.06 16.15 -10.28
N ASP A 42 -5.28 16.20 -9.73
CA ASP A 42 -5.56 17.00 -8.54
C ASP A 42 -4.95 16.41 -7.27
N SER A 43 -4.78 15.09 -7.19
CA SER A 43 -4.22 14.44 -6.00
C SER A 43 -3.05 13.54 -6.34
N LEU A 44 -1.89 13.84 -5.76
CA LEU A 44 -0.66 13.06 -5.89
C LEU A 44 -0.47 12.18 -4.65
N ASN A 45 -0.40 10.87 -4.84
CA ASN A 45 -0.07 9.89 -3.80
C ASN A 45 1.32 9.29 -4.07
N ALA A 46 2.25 9.47 -3.14
CA ALA A 46 3.54 8.83 -3.10
C ALA A 46 3.60 7.84 -1.94
N LEU A 47 3.86 6.57 -2.24
CA LEU A 47 4.03 5.51 -1.26
C LEU A 47 5.46 5.00 -1.31
N TYR A 48 6.04 4.77 -0.14
CA TYR A 48 7.31 4.11 0.05
C TYR A 48 7.17 3.05 1.13
N TYR A 49 7.54 1.82 0.82
CA TYR A 49 7.45 0.69 1.72
C TYR A 49 8.74 -0.12 1.63
N HIS A 50 9.35 -0.38 2.78
CA HIS A 50 10.62 -1.08 2.88
C HIS A 50 10.50 -2.24 3.88
N THR A 51 10.79 -3.45 3.40
CA THR A 51 10.90 -4.65 4.20
C THR A 51 12.30 -4.73 4.78
N VAL A 52 12.41 -4.63 6.10
CA VAL A 52 13.70 -4.70 6.82
C VAL A 52 14.13 -6.14 7.02
N ASN A 53 13.17 -7.02 7.34
CA ASN A 53 13.43 -8.43 7.53
C ASN A 53 12.23 -9.27 7.08
N PRO A 54 12.34 -10.00 5.95
CA PRO A 54 11.26 -10.83 5.45
C PRO A 54 10.96 -12.05 6.34
N LEU A 55 11.94 -12.55 7.11
CA LEU A 55 11.76 -13.69 8.02
C LEU A 55 10.87 -13.34 9.22
N THR A 56 11.00 -12.11 9.73
CA THR A 56 10.18 -11.58 10.84
C THR A 56 9.06 -10.66 10.35
N LYS A 57 8.73 -10.72 9.05
CA LYS A 57 7.74 -9.86 8.37
C LYS A 57 7.80 -8.38 8.80
N THR A 58 8.99 -7.89 9.13
CA THR A 58 9.20 -6.54 9.65
C THR A 58 9.33 -5.59 8.49
N ALA A 59 8.47 -4.59 8.44
CA ALA A 59 8.52 -3.57 7.41
C ALA A 59 8.08 -2.22 7.95
N VAL A 60 8.54 -1.19 7.27
CA VAL A 60 8.21 0.20 7.54
C VAL A 60 7.76 0.84 6.25
N GLY A 61 6.87 1.80 6.33
CA GLY A 61 6.41 2.51 5.16
C GLY A 61 5.93 3.91 5.50
N ALA A 62 5.93 4.75 4.47
CA ALA A 62 5.39 6.09 4.50
C ALA A 62 4.53 6.30 3.26
N GLU A 63 3.44 7.03 3.42
CA GLU A 63 2.54 7.46 2.37
C GLU A 63 2.40 8.98 2.49
N VAL A 64 2.51 9.68 1.37
CA VAL A 64 2.33 11.12 1.26
C VAL A 64 1.27 11.37 0.21
N ILE A 65 0.18 12.01 0.60
CA ILE A 65 -0.90 12.41 -0.29
C ILE A 65 -0.93 13.95 -0.30
N HIS A 66 -0.71 14.53 -1.46
CA HIS A 66 -0.84 15.96 -1.71
C HIS A 66 -2.06 16.22 -2.59
N SER A 67 -2.99 17.04 -2.10
CA SER A 67 -4.12 17.52 -2.90
C SER A 67 -3.84 18.95 -3.36
N PHE A 68 -3.71 19.15 -4.67
CA PHE A 68 -3.44 20.45 -5.27
C PHE A 68 -4.63 21.41 -5.10
N SER A 69 -5.88 20.93 -5.20
CA SER A 69 -7.07 21.78 -5.01
C SER A 69 -7.20 22.36 -3.61
N SER A 70 -6.89 21.59 -2.56
CA SER A 70 -7.00 22.04 -1.16
C SER A 70 -5.66 22.47 -0.54
N SER A 71 -4.55 22.38 -1.29
CA SER A 71 -3.17 22.59 -0.83
C SER A 71 -2.83 21.82 0.45
N MET A 72 -3.54 20.74 0.72
CA MET A 72 -3.40 19.98 1.96
C MET A 72 -2.49 18.78 1.73
N ASN A 73 -1.56 18.58 2.67
CA ASN A 73 -0.66 17.44 2.68
C ASN A 73 -1.07 16.49 3.80
N THR A 74 -1.34 15.23 3.45
CA THR A 74 -1.52 14.15 4.41
C THR A 74 -0.30 13.25 4.37
N ILE A 75 0.39 13.11 5.49
CA ILE A 75 1.54 12.23 5.63
C ILE A 75 1.16 11.14 6.60
N THR A 76 1.30 9.89 6.19
CA THR A 76 1.07 8.70 7.01
C THR A 76 2.35 7.90 7.10
N ILE A 77 2.75 7.54 8.32
CA ILE A 77 3.90 6.66 8.56
C ILE A 77 3.37 5.41 9.25
N GLY A 78 3.86 4.25 8.85
CA GLY A 78 3.43 2.98 9.40
C GLY A 78 4.57 1.98 9.52
N THR A 79 4.36 1.02 10.39
CA THR A 79 5.23 -0.13 10.59
C THR A 79 4.39 -1.38 10.74
N GLN A 80 4.97 -2.50 10.33
CA GLN A 80 4.48 -3.82 10.66
C GLN A 80 5.61 -4.67 11.21
N HIS A 81 5.26 -5.58 12.12
CA HIS A 81 6.18 -6.51 12.72
C HIS A 81 5.44 -7.80 13.09
N SER A 82 6.03 -8.97 12.81
CA SER A 82 5.50 -10.22 13.36
C SER A 82 6.00 -10.42 14.78
N LEU A 83 5.08 -10.55 15.73
CA LEU A 83 5.41 -10.96 17.09
C LEU A 83 5.73 -12.46 17.16
N ASP A 84 5.03 -13.24 16.34
CA ASP A 84 5.23 -14.67 16.17
C ASP A 84 4.80 -15.07 14.74
N PRO A 85 5.06 -16.30 14.27
CA PRO A 85 4.75 -16.70 12.89
C PRO A 85 3.28 -16.50 12.48
N LEU A 86 2.38 -16.47 13.45
CA LEU A 86 0.93 -16.36 13.30
C LEU A 86 0.39 -14.97 13.66
N THR A 87 1.08 -14.19 14.49
CA THR A 87 0.64 -12.86 14.92
C THR A 87 1.46 -11.76 14.27
N THR A 88 0.79 -10.91 13.50
CA THR A 88 1.36 -9.68 12.94
C THR A 88 0.70 -8.46 13.55
N VAL A 89 1.51 -7.50 13.96
CA VAL A 89 1.05 -6.18 14.41
C VAL A 89 1.39 -5.15 13.35
N LYS A 90 0.45 -4.26 13.08
CA LYS A 90 0.63 -3.10 12.21
C LYS A 90 0.22 -1.86 12.97
N ALA A 91 1.03 -0.81 12.90
CA ALA A 91 0.72 0.48 13.46
C ALA A 91 0.91 1.54 12.38
N ARG A 92 0.06 2.57 12.39
CA ARG A 92 0.19 3.74 11.53
C ARG A 92 -0.23 5.00 12.27
N VAL A 93 0.37 6.12 11.89
CA VAL A 93 0.05 7.45 12.38
C VAL A 93 0.02 8.41 11.21
N ASN A 94 -0.86 9.40 11.26
CA ASN A 94 -0.89 10.48 10.28
C ASN A 94 -0.67 11.86 10.91
N ASN A 95 -0.37 12.86 10.09
CA ASN A 95 -0.14 14.24 10.53
C ASN A 95 -1.39 14.93 11.10
N THR A 96 -2.58 14.36 10.93
CA THR A 96 -3.83 14.84 11.57
C THR A 96 -4.00 14.36 13.01
N GLY A 97 -3.02 13.65 13.57
CA GLY A 97 -3.07 13.10 14.94
C GLY A 97 -3.87 11.80 15.05
N LYS A 98 -4.27 11.19 13.94
CA LYS A 98 -4.91 9.87 13.94
C LYS A 98 -3.84 8.78 13.97
N ALA A 99 -3.81 8.05 15.08
CA ALA A 99 -3.08 6.79 15.21
C ALA A 99 -4.04 5.60 15.02
N SER A 100 -3.55 4.51 14.44
CA SER A 100 -4.30 3.26 14.31
C SER A 100 -3.35 2.08 14.47
N ALA A 101 -3.80 1.05 15.18
CA ALA A 101 -3.08 -0.20 15.33
C ALA A 101 -4.00 -1.36 14.95
N LEU A 102 -3.39 -2.42 14.42
CA LEU A 102 -4.07 -3.63 13.97
C LEU A 102 -3.24 -4.83 14.43
N ILE A 103 -3.90 -5.80 15.05
CA ILE A 103 -3.30 -7.09 15.42
C ILE A 103 -4.04 -8.14 14.60
N GLN A 104 -3.29 -8.93 13.83
CA GLN A 104 -3.79 -10.03 13.02
C GLN A 104 -3.17 -11.32 13.53
N HIS A 105 -3.99 -12.23 14.05
CA HIS A 105 -3.57 -13.55 14.51
C HIS A 105 -4.15 -14.63 13.60
N GLU A 106 -3.30 -15.46 13.00
CA GLU A 106 -3.67 -16.60 12.17
C GLU A 106 -3.80 -17.87 13.04
N TRP A 107 -5.01 -18.43 13.18
CA TRP A 107 -5.24 -19.60 14.04
C TRP A 107 -4.60 -20.92 13.55
N ARG A 108 -4.24 -21.00 12.25
CA ARG A 108 -3.50 -22.10 11.62
C ARG A 108 -2.57 -21.52 10.55
N PRO A 109 -1.25 -21.76 10.57
CA PRO A 109 -0.40 -21.44 9.43
C PRO A 109 -0.85 -22.29 8.25
N LYS A 110 -0.99 -21.70 7.05
CA LYS A 110 -1.43 -22.39 5.82
C LYS A 110 -0.81 -23.79 5.71
N SER A 111 -1.57 -24.82 6.04
CA SER A 111 -1.21 -26.22 5.78
C SER A 111 -1.52 -26.49 4.31
N LEU A 112 -0.53 -26.24 3.44
CA LEU A 112 -0.57 -26.72 2.07
C LEU A 112 0.06 -28.11 2.03
N SER A 113 -0.76 -29.12 2.30
CA SER A 113 -0.50 -30.50 1.85
C SER A 113 -1.81 -31.30 1.75
N PRO A 114 -2.27 -31.59 0.53
CA PRO A 114 -2.63 -32.95 0.15
C PRO A 114 -1.44 -33.46 -0.67
N PHE A 115 -0.53 -34.23 -0.08
CA PHE A 115 -0.61 -35.70 -0.07
C PHE A 115 -1.12 -36.27 -1.39
N LEU A 116 -0.21 -36.97 -2.09
CA LEU A 116 -0.45 -37.78 -3.28
C LEU A 116 -1.74 -38.61 -3.14
N GLU A 117 -2.54 -38.68 -4.20
CA GLU A 117 -3.22 -39.91 -4.55
C GLU A 117 -2.68 -40.38 -5.90
N LYS A 118 -2.58 -41.70 -6.01
CA LYS A 118 -1.75 -42.52 -6.89
C LYS A 118 -2.24 -42.57 -8.33
#